data_AF-A0A4W5J9R4-F1
#
_entry.id   AF-A0A4W5J9R4-F1
#
_cell.length_a   1.000
_cell.length_b   1.000
_cell.length_c   1.000
_cell.angle_alpha   90.00
_cell.angle_beta   90.00
_cell.angle_gamma   90.00
#
_symmetry.space_group_name_H-M   'P 1'
#
loop_
_entity.id
_entity.type
_entity.pdbx_description
1 polymer ?
#
loop_
_entity_poly.entity_id
_entity_poly.type
_entity_poly.pdbx_seq_one_letter_code
_entity_poly.pdbx_strand_id
1 'polypeptide(L)'
;VEEVLTEADLKLDGVRLNIRMIAEELRGEDLHQFHRAFTPGIQEYVEAVSFHHFIRHRTLISLEEINTKLVFIKEPEAKRRTLSSIALSE
;
A
#
# COMPACT_ATOMS: atom_id res chain seq x y z
N VAL A 1 5.42 11.56 -21.84
CA VAL A 1 5.82 11.69 -20.42
C VAL A 1 4.64 11.44 -19.50
N GLU A 2 3.51 12.13 -19.69
CA GLU A 2 2.32 11.95 -18.84
C GLU A 2 1.78 10.51 -18.83
N GLU A 3 1.77 9.84 -19.98
CA GLU A 3 1.37 8.43 -20.11
C GLU A 3 2.25 7.50 -19.26
N VAL A 4 3.57 7.71 -19.29
CA VAL A 4 4.54 6.94 -18.50
C VAL A 4 4.36 7.17 -17.01
N LEU A 5 4.07 8.42 -16.60
CA LEU A 5 3.81 8.73 -15.20
C LEU A 5 2.50 8.09 -14.72
N THR A 6 1.48 8.05 -15.57
CA THR A 6 0.21 7.38 -15.28
C THR A 6 0.38 5.87 -15.16
N GLU A 7 1.18 5.27 -16.04
CA GLU A 7 1.55 3.85 -15.95
C GLU A 7 2.33 3.56 -14.66
N ALA A 8 3.25 4.45 -14.27
CA ALA A 8 4.00 4.33 -13.03
C ALA A 8 3.09 4.37 -11.80
N ASP A 9 2.06 5.25 -11.79
CA ASP A 9 1.07 5.29 -10.71
C ASP A 9 0.36 3.94 -10.53
N LEU A 10 -0.08 3.32 -11.64
CA LEU A 10 -0.73 1.99 -11.62
C LEU A 10 0.22 0.89 -11.11
N LYS A 11 1.50 0.93 -11.50
CA LYS A 11 2.49 -0.03 -11.00
C LYS A 11 2.75 0.15 -9.50
N LEU A 12 2.84 1.40 -9.04
CA LEU A 12 3.01 1.72 -7.62
C LEU A 12 1.79 1.28 -6.78
N ASP A 13 0.58 1.30 -7.34
CA ASP A 13 -0.60 0.69 -6.70
C ASP A 13 -0.41 -0.82 -6.48
N GLY A 14 0.10 -1.54 -7.48
CA GLY A 14 0.43 -2.96 -7.34
C GLY A 14 1.43 -3.22 -6.22
N VAL A 15 2.47 -2.39 -6.10
CA VAL A 15 3.45 -2.51 -5.00
C VAL A 15 2.81 -2.23 -3.64
N ARG A 16 1.91 -1.24 -3.54
CA ARG A 16 1.15 -0.97 -2.31
C ARG A 16 0.32 -2.17 -1.87
N LEU A 17 -0.26 -2.94 -2.80
CA LEU A 17 -0.99 -4.17 -2.49
C LEU A 17 -0.08 -5.26 -1.92
N ASN A 18 1.13 -5.42 -2.45
CA ASN A 18 2.11 -6.36 -1.88
C ASN A 18 2.53 -5.96 -0.47
N ILE A 19 2.77 -4.66 -0.23
CA ILE A 19 3.08 -4.14 1.11
C ILE A 19 1.91 -4.39 2.07
N ARG A 20 0.66 -4.25 1.59
CA ARG A 20 -0.53 -4.60 2.38
C ARG A 20 -0.53 -6.07 2.78
N MET A 21 -0.22 -7.00 1.88
CA MET A 21 -0.14 -8.42 2.21
C MET A 21 0.90 -8.68 3.30
N ILE A 22 2.09 -8.07 3.18
CA ILE A 22 3.13 -8.14 4.22
C ILE A 22 2.60 -7.60 5.56
N ALA A 23 1.89 -6.46 5.55
CA ALA A 23 1.32 -5.88 6.76
C ALA A 23 0.23 -6.77 7.39
N GLU A 24 -0.51 -7.53 6.59
CA GLU A 24 -1.49 -8.51 7.08
C GLU A 24 -0.81 -9.74 7.69
N GLU A 25 0.29 -10.22 7.10
CA GLU A 25 1.10 -11.35 7.62
C GLU A 25 1.84 -11.00 8.92
N LEU A 26 2.31 -9.75 9.07
CA LEU A 26 3.00 -9.29 10.28
C LEU A 26 2.05 -8.95 11.44
N ARG A 27 0.72 -9.03 11.25
CA ARG A 27 -0.24 -8.63 12.28
C ARG A 27 -0.20 -9.58 13.47
N GLY A 28 0.27 -9.08 14.61
CA GLY A 28 0.38 -9.86 15.85
C GLY A 28 1.73 -10.56 16.02
N GLU A 29 2.65 -10.38 15.08
CA GLU A 29 4.02 -10.90 15.12
C GLU A 29 5.01 -9.84 15.61
N ASP A 30 6.20 -10.26 16.06
CA ASP A 30 7.30 -9.34 16.35
C ASP A 30 7.95 -8.86 15.03
N LEU A 31 7.79 -7.57 14.72
CA LEU A 31 8.34 -6.97 13.51
C LEU A 31 9.86 -7.12 13.42
N HIS A 32 10.59 -7.11 14.54
CA HIS A 32 12.05 -7.19 14.51
C HIS A 32 12.56 -8.55 14.03
N GLN A 33 11.79 -9.62 14.23
CA GLN A 33 12.13 -10.95 13.77
C GLN A 33 12.12 -11.05 12.24
N PHE A 34 11.17 -10.37 11.59
CA PHE A 34 10.95 -10.46 10.14
C PHE A 34 11.46 -9.25 9.36
N HIS A 35 11.95 -8.20 10.04
CA HIS A 35 12.41 -6.95 9.42
C HIS A 35 13.34 -7.16 8.22
N ARG A 36 14.29 -8.11 8.31
CA ARG A 36 15.24 -8.41 7.22
C ARG A 36 14.59 -8.95 5.95
N ALA A 37 13.40 -9.57 6.04
CA ALA A 37 12.73 -10.18 4.90
C ALA A 37 12.07 -9.14 3.98
N PHE A 38 11.60 -8.00 4.52
CA PHE A 38 10.84 -7.01 3.74
C PHE A 38 11.53 -5.65 3.62
N THR A 39 12.50 -5.33 4.47
CA THR A 39 13.19 -4.02 4.46
C THR A 39 13.74 -3.62 3.09
N PRO A 40 14.40 -4.49 2.31
CA PRO A 40 14.86 -4.13 0.97
C PRO A 40 13.72 -3.69 0.05
N GLY A 41 12.59 -4.37 0.10
CA GLY A 41 11.41 -4.02 -0.70
C GLY A 41 10.77 -2.70 -0.27
N ILE A 42 10.77 -2.38 1.03
CA ILE A 42 10.29 -1.10 1.54
C ILE A 42 11.24 0.04 1.13
N GLN A 43 12.56 -0.17 1.15
CA GLN A 43 13.53 0.82 0.67
C GLN A 43 13.32 1.13 -0.81
N GLU A 44 13.17 0.11 -1.64
CA GLU A 44 12.88 0.26 -3.08
C GLU A 44 11.56 1.01 -3.31
N TYR A 45 10.52 0.70 -2.53
CA TYR A 45 9.26 1.43 -2.60
C TYR A 45 9.44 2.91 -2.27
N VAL A 46 10.18 3.24 -1.21
CA VAL A 46 10.50 4.63 -0.82
C VAL A 46 11.26 5.34 -1.94
N GLU A 47 12.25 4.68 -2.54
CA GLU A 47 12.99 5.24 -3.68
C GLU A 47 12.05 5.53 -4.87
N ALA A 48 11.23 4.56 -5.26
CA ALA A 48 10.33 4.68 -6.40
C ALA A 48 9.29 5.79 -6.22
N VAL A 49 8.62 5.88 -5.05
CA VAL A 49 7.62 6.92 -4.80
C VAL A 49 8.25 8.31 -4.67
N SER A 50 9.45 8.40 -4.09
CA SER A 50 10.18 9.66 -3.96
C SER A 50 10.64 10.17 -5.32
N PHE A 51 11.15 9.28 -6.17
CA PHE A 51 11.58 9.63 -7.52
C PHE A 51 10.39 10.05 -8.39
N HIS A 52 9.28 9.30 -8.36
CA HIS A 52 8.06 9.66 -9.07
C HIS A 52 7.51 11.02 -8.61
N HIS A 53 7.44 11.26 -7.30
CA HIS A 53 6.96 12.53 -6.74
C HIS A 53 7.87 13.71 -7.15
N PHE A 54 9.19 13.52 -7.14
CA PHE A 54 10.13 14.57 -7.57
C PHE A 54 9.97 14.91 -9.06
N ILE A 55 9.74 13.93 -9.93
CA ILE A 55 9.48 14.19 -11.36
C ILE A 55 8.20 15.04 -11.54
N ARG A 56 7.14 14.72 -10.77
CA ARG A 56 5.83 15.39 -10.85
C ARG A 56 5.83 16.80 -10.24
N HIS A 57 6.48 16.98 -9.09
CA HIS A 57 6.29 18.18 -8.25
C HIS A 57 7.57 18.99 -8.00
N ARG A 58 8.74 18.46 -8.37
CA ARG A 58 10.07 19.05 -8.08
C ARG A 58 10.34 19.28 -6.59
N THR A 59 9.70 18.49 -5.75
CA THR A 59 9.84 18.47 -4.29
C THR A 59 10.17 17.06 -3.81
N LEU A 60 10.70 16.94 -2.59
CA LEU A 60 10.87 15.64 -1.94
C LEU A 60 9.59 15.33 -1.15
N ILE A 61 9.05 14.13 -1.33
CA ILE A 61 7.90 13.64 -0.54
C ILE A 61 8.33 13.41 0.91
N SER A 62 7.46 13.77 1.86
CA SER A 62 7.71 13.53 3.29
C SER A 62 7.43 12.08 3.68
N LEU A 63 8.00 11.66 4.81
CA LEU A 63 7.73 10.35 5.40
C LEU A 63 6.24 10.18 5.75
N GLU A 64 5.59 11.25 6.21
CA GLU A 64 4.16 11.25 6.55
C GLU A 64 3.28 11.01 5.32
N GLU A 65 3.59 11.67 4.19
CA GLU A 65 2.90 11.44 2.92
C GLU A 65 3.07 10.02 2.40
N ILE A 66 4.26 9.42 2.56
CA ILE A 66 4.49 8.01 2.22
C ILE A 66 3.63 7.11 3.12
N ASN A 67 3.70 7.28 4.44
CA ASN A 67 3.01 6.44 5.40
C ASN A 67 1.48 6.51 5.25
N THR A 68 0.94 7.68 4.91
CA THR A 68 -0.50 7.87 4.65
C THR A 68 -0.99 6.95 3.52
N LYS A 69 -0.15 6.70 2.51
CA LYS A 69 -0.47 5.79 1.38
C LYS A 69 -0.39 4.30 1.74
N LEU A 70 0.13 3.98 2.93
CA LEU A 70 0.31 2.61 3.44
C LEU A 70 -0.64 2.29 4.62
N VAL A 71 -1.63 3.15 4.88
CA VAL A 71 -2.69 2.86 5.85
C VAL A 71 -3.81 2.10 5.15
N PHE A 72 -3.92 0.80 5.46
CA PHE A 72 -4.95 -0.07 4.89
C PHE A 72 -6.06 -0.31 5.92
N ILE A 73 -7.23 0.32 5.71
CA ILE A 73 -8.39 0.12 6.58
C ILE A 73 -9.06 -1.21 6.18
N LYS A 74 -9.15 -2.16 7.12
CA LYS A 74 -9.95 -3.37 6.91
C LYS A 74 -11.42 -2.95 6.99
N GLU A 75 -12.20 -3.18 5.92
CA GLU A 75 -13.65 -3.03 6.05
C GLU A 75 -14.16 -3.97 7.15
N PRO A 76 -15.01 -3.48 8.07
CA PRO A 76 -15.54 -4.32 9.14
C PRO A 76 -16.36 -5.46 8.54
N GLU A 77 -16.07 -6.70 8.97
CA GLU A 77 -16.76 -7.91 8.48
C GLU A 77 -18.28 -7.88 8.67
N ALA A 78 -18.78 -7.02 9.56
CA ALA A 78 -20.20 -6.77 9.76
C ALA A 78 -20.93 -6.33 8.47
N LYS A 79 -20.27 -5.56 7.59
CA LYS A 79 -20.88 -5.11 6.33
C LYS A 79 -21.03 -6.28 5.32
N ARG A 80 -20.09 -7.23 5.35
CA ARG A 80 -20.03 -8.38 4.45
C ARG A 80 -21.16 -9.40 4.73
N ARG A 81 -21.50 -9.62 6.01
CA ARG A 81 -22.64 -10.48 6.40
C ARG A 81 -24.01 -9.89 6.07
N THR A 82 -24.13 -8.56 6.12
CA THR A 82 -25.40 -7.87 5.83
C THR A 82 -25.71 -7.90 4.33
N LEU A 83 -24.70 -7.73 3.48
CA LEU A 83 -24.87 -7.82 2.02
C LEU A 83 -25.11 -9.26 1.54
N SER A 84 -24.45 -10.26 2.14
CA SER A 84 -24.67 -11.67 1.79
C SER A 84 -26.04 -12.19 2.27
N SER A 85 -26.57 -11.66 3.37
CA SER A 85 -27.91 -12.04 3.86
C SER A 85 -29.03 -11.40 3.02
N ILE A 86 -28.83 -10.18 2.51
CA ILE A 86 -29.77 -9.54 1.58
C ILE A 86 -29.76 -10.26 0.21
N ALA A 87 -28.59 -10.64 -0.30
CA ALA A 87 -28.46 -11.31 -1.60
C ALA A 87 -28.94 -12.79 -1.63
N LEU A 88 -29.17 -13.40 -0.47
CA LEU A 88 -29.75 -14.76 -0.34
C LEU A 88 -31.26 -14.71 -0.05
N SER A 89 -31.87 -13.52 0.01
CA SER A 89 -33.28 -13.30 0.29
C SER A 89 -34.11 -12.83 -0.92
N GLU A 90 -33.53 -12.85 -2.12
CA GLU A 90 -34.21 -12.68 -3.42
C GLU A 90 -34.18 -13.98 -4.21
#